data_AF-A0A8J8BNJ3-F1
#
_entry.id   AF-A0A8J8BNJ3-F1
#
_cell.length_a   1.000
_cell.length_b   1.000
_cell.length_c   1.000
_cell.angle_alpha   90.00
_cell.angle_beta   90.00
_cell.angle_gamma   90.00
#
_symmetry.space_group_name_H-M   'P 1'
#
loop_
_entity.id
_entity.type
_entity.pdbx_description
1 polymer ?
#
loop_
_entity_poly.entity_id
_entity_poly.type
_entity_poly.pdbx_seq_one_letter_code
_entity_poly.pdbx_strand_id
1 'polypeptide(L)'
;AMSNFGDGPYIKTIGMARAPLTAVMKSKNYVELAKENKLPKNFVSLYGNRPEQFFMATIELEDRFGEDVKKLPWPAVGLYSYFVDRLGIGLKQMLAGVRKWKLDLIDRNDLASLTDRAKTVTGIPLVDEVEQDVMEEILG
;
A
#
# COMPACT_ATOMS: atom_id res chain seq x y z
N ALA A 1 9.15 0.59 -11.43
CA ALA A 1 9.88 -0.61 -11.89
C ALA A 1 9.96 -0.72 -13.43
N MET A 2 10.14 0.40 -14.15
CA MET A 2 10.64 0.49 -15.54
C MET A 2 11.23 1.90 -15.68
N SER A 3 12.23 2.23 -14.86
CA SER A 3 12.66 3.63 -14.67
C SER A 3 13.86 4.06 -15.53
N ASN A 4 14.64 3.09 -16.04
CA ASN A 4 16.02 3.35 -16.44
C ASN A 4 16.34 3.01 -17.92
N PHE A 5 15.35 3.01 -18.82
CA PHE A 5 15.67 3.05 -20.26
C PHE A 5 15.47 4.50 -20.76
N GLY A 6 16.50 5.13 -21.34
CA GLY A 6 16.38 6.50 -21.88
C GLY A 6 16.08 7.60 -20.85
N ASP A 7 15.28 8.60 -21.24
CA ASP A 7 15.09 9.89 -20.53
C ASP A 7 14.11 9.89 -19.32
N GLY A 8 13.80 8.73 -18.72
CA GLY A 8 13.05 8.68 -17.45
C GLY A 8 12.02 7.54 -17.30
N PRO A 9 11.11 7.62 -16.31
CA PRO A 9 10.27 6.50 -15.94
C PRO A 9 9.15 6.22 -16.95
N TYR A 10 9.11 4.99 -17.46
CA TYR A 10 8.09 4.53 -18.43
C TYR A 10 6.69 4.44 -17.82
N ILE A 11 6.60 4.13 -16.53
CA ILE A 11 5.33 4.09 -15.80
C ILE A 11 5.35 5.17 -14.72
N LYS A 12 4.48 6.16 -14.88
CA LYS A 12 4.28 7.26 -13.92
C LYS A 12 3.05 7.06 -13.03
N THR A 13 2.12 6.20 -13.44
CA THR A 13 0.82 6.02 -12.79
C THR A 13 0.40 4.57 -12.82
N ILE A 14 -0.28 4.13 -11.76
CA ILE A 14 -0.88 2.79 -11.66
C ILE A 14 -2.39 2.96 -11.51
N GLY A 15 -3.16 2.41 -12.45
CA GLY A 15 -4.61 2.29 -12.31
C GLY A 15 -4.96 1.14 -11.38
N MET A 16 -5.74 1.41 -10.33
CA MET A 16 -6.20 0.38 -9.40
C MET A 16 -7.72 0.28 -9.46
N ALA A 17 -8.23 -0.95 -9.63
CA ALA A 17 -9.67 -1.21 -9.68
C ALA A 17 -10.13 -2.11 -8.52
N ARG A 18 -9.82 -3.41 -8.60
CA ARG A 18 -10.42 -4.41 -7.69
C ARG A 18 -10.17 -4.12 -6.21
N ALA A 19 -8.95 -3.79 -5.82
CA ALA A 19 -8.62 -3.61 -4.41
C ALA A 19 -9.27 -2.34 -3.79
N PRO A 20 -9.16 -1.14 -4.39
CA PRO A 20 -9.90 0.04 -3.94
C PRO A 20 -11.42 -0.17 -3.92
N LEU A 21 -11.99 -0.76 -4.98
CA LEU A 21 -13.42 -1.02 -5.04
C LEU A 21 -13.88 -1.97 -3.93
N THR A 22 -13.09 -3.00 -3.62
CA THR A 22 -13.38 -3.94 -2.53
C THR A 22 -13.36 -3.23 -1.18
N ALA A 23 -12.41 -2.32 -0.95
CA ALA A 23 -12.38 -1.51 0.26
C ALA A 23 -13.68 -0.70 0.43
N VAL A 24 -14.09 0.03 -0.61
CA VAL A 24 -15.35 0.79 -0.62
C VAL A 24 -16.58 -0.10 -0.37
N MET A 25 -16.68 -1.22 -1.08
CA MET A 25 -17.81 -2.16 -0.95
C MET A 25 -17.89 -2.74 0.47
N LYS A 26 -16.75 -3.13 1.04
CA LYS A 26 -16.69 -3.69 2.39
C LYS A 26 -17.05 -2.65 3.44
N SER A 27 -16.54 -1.43 3.30
CA SER A 27 -16.88 -0.31 4.18
C SER A 27 -18.36 0.00 4.13
N LYS A 28 -18.97 0.07 2.94
CA LYS A 28 -20.40 0.27 2.79
C LYS A 28 -21.21 -0.83 3.48
N ASN A 29 -20.86 -2.09 3.24
CA ASN A 29 -21.54 -3.24 3.84
C ASN A 29 -21.46 -3.21 5.37
N TYR A 30 -20.31 -2.85 5.97
CA TYR A 30 -20.17 -2.82 7.42
C TYR A 30 -20.94 -1.65 8.06
N VAL A 31 -21.05 -0.53 7.37
CA VAL A 31 -21.89 0.59 7.80
C VAL A 31 -23.37 0.21 7.76
N GLU A 32 -23.81 -0.55 6.75
CA GLU A 32 -25.18 -1.07 6.67
C GLU A 32 -25.44 -2.09 7.79
N LEU A 33 -24.54 -3.04 8.01
CA LEU A 33 -24.64 -4.02 9.11
C LEU A 33 -24.66 -3.34 10.49
N ALA A 34 -23.89 -2.26 10.67
CA ALA A 34 -23.90 -1.47 11.89
C ALA A 34 -25.27 -0.83 12.14
N LYS A 35 -25.88 -0.23 11.10
CA LYS A 35 -27.24 0.35 11.18
C LYS A 35 -28.30 -0.68 11.52
N GLU A 36 -28.17 -1.89 10.98
CA GLU A 36 -29.09 -2.99 11.24
C GLU A 36 -28.80 -3.75 12.55
N ASN A 37 -27.76 -3.37 13.30
CA ASN A 37 -27.25 -4.10 14.47
C ASN A 37 -26.93 -5.59 14.17
N LYS A 38 -26.48 -5.88 12.94
CA LYS A 38 -26.12 -7.22 12.45
C LYS A 38 -24.61 -7.44 12.33
N LEU A 39 -23.81 -6.58 12.94
CA LEU A 39 -22.36 -6.79 12.97
C LEU A 39 -22.01 -8.09 13.73
N PRO A 40 -20.99 -8.84 13.29
CA PRO A 40 -20.52 -10.02 14.01
C PRO A 40 -20.16 -9.69 15.46
N LYS A 41 -20.60 -10.51 16.43
CA LYS A 41 -20.40 -10.25 17.87
C LYS A 41 -18.91 -10.08 18.24
N ASN A 42 -18.04 -10.89 17.65
CA ASN A 42 -16.59 -10.81 17.84
C ASN A 42 -16.03 -9.47 17.32
N PHE A 43 -16.56 -8.97 16.21
CA PHE A 43 -16.15 -7.68 15.66
C PHE A 43 -16.57 -6.54 16.59
N VAL A 44 -17.82 -6.55 17.06
CA VAL A 44 -18.33 -5.52 18.00
C VAL A 44 -17.56 -5.52 19.31
N SER A 45 -17.19 -6.70 19.83
CA SER A 45 -16.39 -6.82 21.05
C SER A 45 -15.00 -6.18 20.93
N LEU A 46 -14.41 -6.16 19.73
CA LEU A 46 -13.05 -5.66 19.51
C LEU A 46 -13.03 -4.19 19.05
N TYR A 47 -13.97 -3.81 18.19
CA TYR A 47 -13.93 -2.53 17.47
C TYR A 47 -15.18 -1.66 17.70
N GLY A 48 -16.15 -2.14 18.47
CA GLY A 48 -17.41 -1.46 18.68
C GLY A 48 -18.42 -1.64 17.54
N ASN A 49 -19.58 -1.01 17.69
CA ASN A 49 -20.71 -1.13 16.76
C ASN A 49 -20.97 0.13 15.94
N ARG A 50 -20.20 1.19 16.16
CA ARG A 50 -20.37 2.47 15.47
C ARG A 50 -19.27 2.72 14.43
N PRO A 51 -19.58 3.26 13.24
CA PRO A 51 -18.57 3.58 12.22
C PRO A 51 -17.39 4.41 12.75
N GLU A 52 -17.65 5.37 13.63
CA GLU A 52 -16.64 6.22 14.26
C GLU A 52 -15.62 5.41 15.09
N GLN A 53 -16.02 4.25 15.61
CA GLN A 53 -15.18 3.39 16.46
C GLN A 53 -14.29 2.46 15.62
N PHE A 54 -14.81 1.91 14.53
CA PHE A 54 -14.09 0.91 13.73
C PHE A 54 -13.37 1.46 12.49
N PHE A 55 -13.58 2.73 12.12
CA PHE A 55 -12.77 3.43 11.13
C PHE A 55 -11.72 4.32 11.80
N MET A 56 -10.55 3.79 12.16
CA MET A 56 -9.51 4.56 12.88
C MET A 56 -9.05 5.83 12.16
N ALA A 57 -9.10 5.86 10.83
CA ALA A 57 -8.69 7.06 10.07
C ALA A 57 -9.61 8.27 10.29
N THR A 58 -10.76 8.11 10.95
CA THR A 58 -11.61 9.25 11.34
C THR A 58 -10.86 10.25 12.19
N ILE A 59 -10.04 9.80 13.15
CA ILE A 59 -9.30 10.67 14.07
C ILE A 59 -8.35 11.60 13.28
N GLU A 60 -7.59 11.02 12.35
CA GLU A 60 -6.69 11.79 11.48
C GLU A 60 -7.46 12.73 10.56
N LEU A 61 -8.58 12.28 9.99
CA LEU A 61 -9.40 13.10 9.13
C LEU A 61 -10.06 14.25 9.90
N GLU A 62 -10.49 14.03 11.14
CA GLU A 62 -11.10 15.04 12.01
C GLU A 62 -10.07 16.12 12.37
N ASP A 63 -8.82 15.74 12.62
CA ASP A 63 -7.73 16.70 12.83
C ASP A 63 -7.48 17.55 11.56
N ARG A 64 -7.54 16.93 10.38
CA ARG A 64 -7.24 17.60 9.10
C ARG A 64 -8.38 18.47 8.56
N PHE A 65 -9.62 18.06 8.74
CA PHE A 65 -10.79 18.69 8.13
C PHE A 65 -11.79 19.26 9.16
N GLY A 66 -11.57 19.05 10.46
CA GLY A 66 -12.47 19.51 11.51
C GLY A 66 -13.89 18.98 11.32
N GLU A 67 -14.87 19.88 11.41
CA GLU A 67 -16.29 19.51 11.27
C GLU A 67 -16.67 19.02 9.87
N ASP A 68 -15.88 19.36 8.85
CA ASP A 68 -16.17 18.96 7.46
C ASP A 68 -16.03 17.46 7.23
N VAL A 69 -15.36 16.72 8.13
CA VAL A 69 -15.35 15.24 8.10
C VAL A 69 -16.75 14.66 8.07
N LYS A 70 -17.73 15.29 8.74
CA LYS A 70 -19.11 14.82 8.78
C LYS A 70 -19.77 14.80 7.40
N LYS A 71 -19.23 15.54 6.42
CA LYS A 71 -19.67 15.54 5.02
C LYS A 71 -19.14 14.33 4.24
N LEU A 72 -18.11 13.64 4.73
CA LEU A 72 -17.50 12.51 4.04
C LEU A 72 -18.36 11.25 4.22
N PRO A 73 -18.65 10.53 3.13
CA PRO A 73 -19.34 9.25 3.24
C PRO A 73 -18.39 8.20 3.84
N TRP A 74 -18.89 7.37 4.76
CA TRP A 74 -18.10 6.30 5.40
C TRP A 74 -17.31 5.39 4.44
N PRO A 75 -17.84 5.01 3.26
CA PRO A 75 -17.06 4.25 2.28
C PRO A 75 -15.82 4.98 1.75
N ALA A 76 -15.84 6.32 1.69
CA ALA A 76 -14.68 7.11 1.30
C ALA A 76 -13.63 7.14 2.42
N VAL A 77 -14.05 7.22 3.68
CA VAL A 77 -13.15 7.08 4.84
C VAL A 77 -12.45 5.72 4.82
N GLY A 78 -13.21 4.63 4.58
CA GLY A 78 -12.62 3.31 4.46
C GLY A 78 -11.67 3.14 3.26
N LEU A 79 -11.95 3.80 2.14
CA LEU A 79 -11.03 3.85 1.00
C LEU A 79 -9.74 4.61 1.35
N TYR A 80 -9.86 5.72 2.07
CA TYR A 80 -8.73 6.49 2.55
C TYR A 80 -7.81 5.65 3.45
N SER A 81 -8.39 4.95 4.44
CA SER A 81 -7.64 4.01 5.30
C SER A 81 -6.91 2.94 4.47
N TYR A 82 -7.54 2.39 3.43
CA TYR A 82 -6.87 1.44 2.54
C TYR A 82 -5.63 2.04 1.86
N PHE A 83 -5.73 3.27 1.34
CA PHE A 83 -4.59 3.91 0.69
C PHE A 83 -3.47 4.29 1.65
N VAL A 84 -3.80 4.83 2.82
CA VAL A 84 -2.78 5.29 3.78
C VAL A 84 -2.18 4.14 4.56
N ASP A 85 -3.02 3.28 5.14
CA ASP A 85 -2.56 2.23 6.03
C ASP A 85 -2.12 1.01 5.25
N ARG A 86 -2.94 0.48 4.34
CA ARG A 86 -2.59 -0.78 3.66
C ARG A 86 -1.55 -0.56 2.56
N LEU A 87 -1.80 0.37 1.65
CA LEU A 87 -0.91 0.61 0.53
C LEU A 87 0.30 1.45 0.95
N GLY A 88 0.06 2.54 1.68
CA GLY A 88 1.09 3.47 2.12
C GLY A 88 2.12 2.81 3.05
N ILE A 89 1.69 2.05 4.07
CA ILE A 89 2.63 1.35 4.95
C ILE A 89 3.38 0.25 4.19
N GLY A 90 2.70 -0.52 3.33
CA GLY A 90 3.37 -1.55 2.53
C GLY A 90 4.47 -0.97 1.62
N LEU A 91 4.21 0.19 1.02
CA LEU A 91 5.20 0.90 0.21
C LEU A 91 6.37 1.41 1.04
N LYS A 92 6.10 1.97 2.23
CA LYS A 92 7.14 2.38 3.20
C LYS A 92 8.00 1.19 3.66
N GLN A 93 7.39 0.03 3.88
CA GLN A 93 8.13 -1.20 4.24
C GLN A 93 9.08 -1.63 3.13
N MET A 94 8.62 -1.60 1.88
CA MET A 94 9.46 -1.93 0.72
C MET A 94 10.63 -0.94 0.57
N LEU A 95 10.34 0.35 0.70
CA LEU A 95 11.32 1.45 0.70
C LEU A 95 12.37 1.30 1.81
N ALA A 96 11.93 1.00 3.04
CA ALA A 96 12.82 0.76 4.16
C ALA A 96 13.73 -0.46 3.93
N GLY A 97 13.21 -1.52 3.27
CA GLY A 97 13.98 -2.71 2.92
C GLY A 97 15.17 -2.41 2.00
N VAL A 98 14.99 -1.47 1.06
CA VAL A 98 16.05 -1.02 0.14
C VAL A 98 16.76 0.25 0.63
N ARG A 99 16.51 0.66 1.88
CA ARG A 99 17.12 1.84 2.55
C ARG A 99 16.92 3.16 1.80
N LYS A 100 15.83 3.28 1.05
CA LYS A 100 15.47 4.50 0.30
C LYS A 100 14.24 5.12 0.94
N TRP A 101 14.21 6.46 1.04
CA TRP A 101 13.16 7.19 1.79
C TRP A 101 12.23 8.02 0.90
N LYS A 102 12.48 8.01 -0.41
CA LYS A 102 11.65 8.69 -1.40
C LYS A 102 11.44 7.78 -2.61
N LEU A 103 10.29 7.92 -3.27
CA LEU A 103 9.89 7.04 -4.37
C LEU A 103 10.72 7.22 -5.64
N ASP A 104 11.22 8.43 -5.87
CA ASP A 104 12.11 8.80 -6.97
C ASP A 104 13.53 8.21 -6.82
N LEU A 105 13.87 7.70 -5.63
CA LEU A 105 15.14 7.02 -5.40
C LEU A 105 15.09 5.53 -5.76
N ILE A 106 13.91 4.92 -5.89
CA ILE A 106 13.80 3.50 -6.26
C ILE A 106 14.13 3.33 -7.73
N ASP A 107 15.00 2.37 -8.04
CA ASP A 107 15.44 2.08 -9.39
C ASP A 107 15.42 0.56 -9.66
N ARG A 108 16.02 0.14 -10.79
CA ARG A 108 16.02 -1.27 -11.22
C ARG A 108 17.05 -2.13 -10.49
N ASN A 109 18.06 -1.53 -9.87
CA ASN A 109 19.08 -2.21 -9.08
C ASN A 109 18.51 -2.68 -7.73
N ASP A 110 17.39 -2.11 -7.29
CA ASP A 110 16.64 -2.57 -6.10
C ASP A 110 15.81 -3.84 -6.35
N LEU A 111 15.87 -4.42 -7.55
CA LEU A 111 15.08 -5.58 -7.95
C LEU A 111 15.98 -6.79 -8.18
N ALA A 112 15.45 -7.97 -7.88
CA ALA A 112 16.06 -9.25 -8.19
C ALA A 112 15.08 -10.14 -8.97
N SER A 113 15.61 -10.89 -9.94
CA SER A 113 14.86 -11.91 -10.66
C SER A 113 14.74 -13.19 -9.82
N LEU A 114 13.54 -13.79 -9.79
CA LEU A 114 13.31 -15.08 -9.13
C LEU A 114 13.49 -16.29 -10.06
N THR A 115 13.68 -16.08 -11.36
CA THR A 115 13.83 -17.14 -12.36
C THR A 115 14.80 -16.72 -13.47
N ASP A 116 15.52 -17.68 -14.06
CA ASP A 116 16.40 -17.43 -15.21
C ASP A 116 15.65 -16.80 -16.38
N ARG A 117 14.40 -17.23 -16.62
CA ARG A 117 13.57 -16.64 -17.68
C ARG A 117 13.32 -15.15 -17.43
N ALA A 118 13.05 -14.75 -16.19
CA ALA A 118 12.88 -13.35 -15.84
C ALA A 118 14.19 -12.57 -16.02
N LYS A 119 15.32 -13.14 -15.60
CA LYS A 119 16.65 -12.55 -15.82
C LYS A 119 16.92 -12.33 -17.31
N THR A 120 16.77 -13.36 -18.14
CA THR A 120 17.02 -13.28 -19.59
C THR A 120 16.13 -12.25 -20.29
N VAL A 121 14.86 -12.13 -19.89
CA VAL A 121 13.92 -11.19 -20.52
C VAL A 121 14.10 -9.75 -20.01
N THR A 122 14.39 -9.57 -18.72
CA THR A 122 14.39 -8.24 -18.10
C THR A 122 15.78 -7.63 -17.98
N GLY A 123 16.84 -8.44 -18.01
CA GLY A 123 18.21 -8.06 -17.71
C GLY A 123 18.49 -7.84 -16.22
N ILE A 124 17.55 -8.15 -15.33
CA ILE A 124 17.72 -8.00 -13.87
C ILE A 124 18.39 -9.27 -13.31
N PRO A 125 19.48 -9.17 -12.52
CA PRO A 125 20.22 -10.32 -11.98
C PRO A 125 19.34 -11.22 -11.11
N LEU A 126 19.74 -12.49 -10.96
CA LEU A 126 19.12 -13.40 -9.99
C LEU A 126 19.48 -12.97 -8.56
N VAL A 127 18.68 -13.43 -7.58
CA VAL A 127 18.86 -13.08 -6.15
C VAL A 127 20.26 -13.38 -5.64
N ASP A 128 20.88 -14.47 -6.09
CA ASP A 128 22.23 -14.92 -5.73
C ASP A 128 23.35 -14.15 -6.44
N GLU A 129 23.02 -13.39 -7.48
CA GLU A 129 23.95 -12.56 -8.26
C GLU A 129 23.85 -11.07 -7.88
N VAL A 130 22.81 -10.69 -7.14
CA VAL A 130 22.66 -9.31 -6.65
C VAL A 130 23.80 -9.01 -5.69
N GLU A 131 24.47 -7.86 -5.90
CA GLU A 131 25.57 -7.37 -5.07
C GLU A 131 26.78 -8.32 -4.98
N GLN A 132 26.92 -9.27 -5.91
CA GLN A 132 28.07 -10.18 -5.91
C GLN A 132 29.40 -9.43 -6.03
N ASP A 133 29.47 -8.41 -6.88
CA ASP A 133 30.66 -7.54 -7.02
C ASP A 133 31.03 -6.86 -5.69
N VAL A 134 30.02 -6.38 -4.95
CA VAL A 134 30.20 -5.73 -3.64
C VAL A 134 30.66 -6.75 -2.60
N MET A 135 30.12 -7.97 -2.65
CA MET A 135 30.55 -9.06 -1.78
C MET A 135 32.01 -9.43 -2.03
N GLU A 136 32.43 -9.51 -3.30
CA GLU A 136 33.82 -9.78 -3.66
C GLU A 136 34.77 -8.65 -3.21
N GLU A 137 34.37 -7.37 -3.32
CA GLU A 137 35.16 -6.25 -2.81
C GLU A 137 35.34 -6.25 -1.27
N ILE A 138 34.34 -6.74 -0.52
CA ILE A 138 34.37 -6.75 0.95
C ILE A 138 35.15 -7.97 1.50
N LEU A 139 35.04 -9.12 0.83
CA LEU A 139 35.58 -10.40 1.31
C LEU A 139 36.90 -10.83 0.66
N GLY A 140 37.27 -10.24 -0.48
CA GLY A 140 38.55 -10.44 -1.18
C GLY A 140 39.68 -9.58 -0.61
#